data_AF-A0A098M526-F1
#
_entry.id   AF-A0A098M526-F1
#
_cell.length_a   1.000
_cell.length_b   1.000
_cell.length_c   1.000
_cell.angle_alpha   90.00
_cell.angle_beta   90.00
_cell.angle_gamma   90.00
#
_symmetry.space_group_name_H-M   'P 1'
#
loop_
_entity.id
_entity.type
_entity.pdbx_description
1 polymer ?
#
loop_
_entity_poly.entity_id
_entity_poly.type
_entity_poly.pdbx_seq_one_letter_code
_entity_poly.pdbx_strand_id
1 'polypeptide(L)' 'MNQLTILNQNGQLLVDSRDVAEMTDVRHGHLLAKIDGYIKALLTEPNFRLSDFFIESSYQDS' A
#
# COMPACT_ATOMS: atom_id res chain seq x y z
N MET A 1 1.49 19.86 -0.49
CA MET A 1 1.62 19.00 -1.68
C MET A 1 3.03 18.49 -1.70
N ASN A 2 3.25 17.33 -1.11
CA ASN A 2 4.50 16.62 -1.35
C ASN A 2 4.51 16.13 -2.80
N GLN A 3 5.68 16.16 -3.44
CA GLN A 3 5.85 15.57 -4.76
C GLN A 3 5.78 14.04 -4.60
N LEU A 4 4.91 13.41 -5.40
CA LEU A 4 4.80 11.95 -5.41
C LEU A 4 6.17 11.32 -5.70
N THR A 5 6.64 10.46 -4.80
CA THR A 5 7.89 9.74 -4.97
C THR A 5 7.61 8.35 -5.54
N ILE A 6 8.18 8.06 -6.71
CA ILE A 6 8.13 6.73 -7.30
C ILE A 6 9.41 5.97 -6.94
N LEU A 7 9.26 4.84 -6.27
CA LEU A 7 10.35 3.94 -5.92
C LEU A 7 10.47 2.87 -7.00
N ASN A 8 11.67 2.61 -7.51
CA ASN A 8 11.90 1.47 -8.39
C ASN A 8 12.61 0.37 -7.59
N GLN A 9 11.92 -0.74 -7.36
CA GLN A 9 12.46 -1.90 -6.67
C GLN A 9 12.37 -3.12 -7.59
N ASN A 10 13.52 -3.65 -8.01
CA ASN A 10 13.61 -4.82 -8.89
C ASN A 10 12.78 -4.69 -10.18
N GLY A 11 12.70 -3.49 -10.76
CA GLY A 11 11.93 -3.21 -11.96
C GLY A 11 10.43 -2.96 -11.72
N GLN A 12 9.98 -2.96 -10.46
CA GLN A 12 8.62 -2.61 -10.08
C GLN A 12 8.58 -1.15 -9.60
N LEU A 13 7.61 -0.39 -10.12
CA LEU A 13 7.34 0.97 -9.68
C LEU A 13 6.38 0.92 -8.48
N LEU A 14 6.83 1.40 -7.35
CA LEU A 14 6.12 1.38 -6.06
C LEU A 14 5.91 2.82 -5.57
N VAL A 15 4.90 2.98 -4.71
CA VAL A 15 4.58 4.25 -4.05
C VAL A 15 4.37 3.97 -2.57
N ASP A 16 4.85 4.87 -1.71
CA ASP A 16 4.64 4.74 -0.28
C ASP A 16 3.15 4.91 0.08
N SER A 17 2.64 4.07 0.97
CA SER A 17 1.25 4.15 1.44
C SER A 17 0.87 5.51 2.05
N ARG A 18 1.83 6.27 2.58
CA ARG A 18 1.63 7.65 3.08
C ARG A 18 1.36 8.63 1.96
N ASP A 19 2.10 8.51 0.85
CA ASP A 19 1.89 9.36 -0.33
C ASP A 19 0.53 9.03 -0.97
N VAL A 20 0.16 7.75 -1.05
CA VAL A 20 -1.18 7.33 -1.52
C VAL A 20 -2.28 7.89 -0.63
N ALA A 21 -2.07 7.91 0.69
CA ALA A 21 -3.00 8.50 1.64
C ALA A 21 -3.20 10.01 1.39
N GLU A 22 -2.12 10.76 1.15
CA GLU A 22 -2.19 12.19 0.77
C GLU A 22 -2.90 12.38 -0.59
N MET A 23 -2.57 11.56 -1.59
CA MET A 23 -3.17 11.63 -2.94
C MET A 23 -4.67 11.33 -2.96
N THR A 24 -5.14 10.48 -2.04
CA THR A 24 -6.54 10.05 -1.98
C THR A 24 -7.36 10.83 -0.95
N ASP A 25 -6.75 11.80 -0.26
CA ASP A 25 -7.35 12.56 0.85
C ASP A 25 -7.94 11.65 1.94
N VAL A 26 -7.23 10.54 2.23
CA VAL A 26 -7.61 9.57 3.26
C VAL A 26 -6.54 9.56 4.34
N ARG A 27 -6.93 9.58 5.62
CA ARG A 27 -5.98 9.42 6.73
C ARG A 27 -5.23 8.09 6.57
N HIS A 28 -3.90 8.11 6.65
CA HIS A 28 -3.04 6.94 6.45
C HIS A 28 -3.49 5.70 7.25
N GLY A 29 -3.85 5.87 8.53
CA GLY A 29 -4.40 4.77 9.34
C GLY A 29 -5.72 4.17 8.83
N HIS A 30 -6.60 4.97 8.22
CA HIS A 30 -7.82 4.46 7.56
C HIS A 30 -7.49 3.73 6.26
N LEU A 31 -6.49 4.18 5.51
CA LEU A 31 -6.02 3.48 4.32
C LEU A 31 -5.49 2.09 4.70
N LEU A 32 -4.64 2.00 5.72
CA LEU A 32 -4.13 0.72 6.23
C LEU A 32 -5.27 -0.22 6.67
N ALA A 33 -6.24 0.30 7.43
CA ALA A 33 -7.40 -0.50 7.85
C ALA A 33 -8.24 -1.02 6.66
N LYS A 34 -8.36 -0.25 5.57
CA LYS A 34 -9.01 -0.71 4.33
C LYS A 34 -8.20 -1.81 3.64
N ILE A 35 -6.89 -1.65 3.54
CA ILE A 35 -5.98 -2.65 2.97
C ILE A 35 -6.09 -3.96 3.76
N ASP A 36 -6.05 -3.90 5.09
CA ASP A 36 -6.26 -5.07 5.96
C ASP A 36 -7.62 -5.74 5.73
N GLY A 37 -8.66 -4.94 5.53
CA GLY A 37 -10.00 -5.42 5.18
C GLY A 37 -10.02 -6.18 3.86
N TYR A 38 -9.38 -5.65 2.81
CA TYR A 38 -9.24 -6.33 1.53
C TYR A 38 -8.40 -7.60 1.63
N ILE A 39 -7.30 -7.56 2.38
CA ILE A 39 -6.48 -8.76 2.60
C ILE A 39 -7.32 -9.87 3.23
N LYS A 40 -8.09 -9.57 4.28
CA LYS A 40 -8.95 -10.55 4.95
C LYS A 40 -10.06 -11.07 4.04
N ALA A 41 -10.68 -10.20 3.24
CA ALA A 41 -11.80 -10.57 2.38
C ALA A 41 -11.36 -11.34 1.12
N LEU A 42 -10.17 -11.05 0.60
CA LEU A 42 -9.68 -11.56 -0.68
C LEU A 42 -8.58 -12.62 -0.51
N LEU A 43 -8.22 -13.00 0.72
CA LEU A 43 -7.17 -13.98 0.98
C LEU A 43 -7.42 -15.32 0.28
N THR A 44 -8.69 -15.69 0.13
CA THR A 44 -9.12 -16.95 -0.48
C THR A 44 -9.48 -16.82 -1.96
N GLU A 45 -9.38 -15.63 -2.55
CA GLU A 45 -9.79 -15.39 -3.93
C GLU A 45 -8.66 -15.79 -4.90
N PRO A 46 -8.79 -16.91 -5.63
CA PRO A 46 -7.71 -17.45 -6.44
C PRO A 46 -7.34 -16.53 -7.63
N ASN A 47 -8.27 -15.68 -8.05
CA ASN A 47 -8.10 -14.76 -9.17
C ASN A 47 -7.59 -13.38 -8.73
N PHE A 48 -7.37 -13.14 -7.43
CA PHE A 48 -6.94 -11.85 -6.92
C PHE A 48 -5.71 -11.99 -6.02
N ARG A 49 -4.53 -11.79 -6.62
CA ARG A 49 -3.25 -11.88 -5.91
C ARG A 49 -2.96 -10.56 -5.20
N LEU A 50 -3.27 -10.48 -3.91
CA LEU A 50 -3.04 -9.31 -3.06
C LEU A 50 -1.58 -8.79 -3.13
N SER A 51 -0.62 -9.70 -3.27
CA SER A 51 0.80 -9.39 -3.41
C SER A 51 1.16 -8.53 -4.62
N ASP A 52 0.28 -8.49 -5.64
CA ASP A 52 0.49 -7.69 -6.85
C ASP A 52 0.12 -6.21 -6.63
N PHE A 53 -0.58 -5.90 -5.53
CA PHE A 53 -1.05 -4.55 -5.19
C PHE A 53 -0.48 -4.03 -3.88
N PHE A 54 -0.25 -4.91 -2.91
CA PHE A 54 0.19 -4.54 -1.57
C PHE A 54 1.46 -5.30 -1.19
N ILE A 55 2.52 -4.55 -0.90
CA ILE A 55 3.76 -5.08 -0.35
C ILE A 55 3.85 -4.56 1.09
N GLU A 56 3.83 -5.46 2.06
CA GLU A 56 3.97 -5.11 3.46
C GLU A 56 5.37 -4.56 3.74
N SER A 57 5.43 -3.46 4.49
CA SER A 57 6.68 -2.83 4.91
C SER A 57 6.50 -2.33 6.34
N SER A 58 7.51 -2.56 7.18
CA SER A 58 7.58 -2.00 8.52
C SER A 58 8.64 -0.91 8.57
N TYR A 59 8.30 0.20 9.23
CA TYR A 59 9.29 1.21 9.58
C TYR A 59 9.99 0.77 10.87
N GLN A 60 11.31 0.67 10.83
CA GLN A 60 12.12 0.46 12.02
C GLN A 60 12.74 1.80 12.42
N ASP A 61 12.22 2.40 13.49
CA ASP A 61 12.86 3.54 14.12
C ASP A 61 14.09 3.02 14.89
N SER A 62 15.27 3.49 14.53
CA SER A 62 16.54 3.11 15.18
C SER A 62 16.89 4.07 16.30
#